data_AF-A0AAW5Z638-F1
#
_entry.id   AF-A0AAW5Z638-F1
#
_cell.length_a   1.000
_cell.length_b   1.000
_cell.length_c   1.000
_cell.angle_alpha   90.00
_cell.angle_beta   90.00
_cell.angle_gamma   90.00
#
_symmetry.space_group_name_H-M   'P 1'
#
loop_
_entity.id
_entity.type
_entity.pdbx_description
1 polymer ?
#
loop_
_entity_poly.entity_id
_entity_poly.type
_entity_poly.pdbx_seq_one_letter_code
_entity_poly.pdbx_strand_id
1 'polypeptide(L)'
;HNLYMSLNSGSVSSVSSNSKTISTRNHSYNKSNVKKLGQGVKSKWSFDETEPRSKYKLRKHIPVNASAMRNYYLWRRTVLAGHHPRDAAHMIGSQFSFKQVRQKKCIELFSIRLSVEHRVFFTIHERERIVKVLNIGGHSFS
;
A
#
# COMPACT_ATOMS: atom_id res chain seq x y z
N HIS A 1 46.95 -49.01 25.85
CA HIS A 1 46.15 -48.11 25.00
C HIS A 1 45.14 -47.40 25.89
N ASN A 2 45.47 -46.19 26.36
CA ASN A 2 44.58 -45.33 27.14
C ASN A 2 44.05 -44.23 26.20
N LEU A 3 42.74 -44.02 26.14
CA LEU A 3 42.15 -42.83 25.54
C LEU A 3 41.31 -42.08 26.58
N TYR A 4 41.65 -40.80 26.68
CA TYR A 4 41.10 -39.77 27.56
C TYR A 4 39.72 -39.29 27.06
N MET A 5 38.83 -39.01 28.02
CA MET A 5 37.88 -37.89 28.15
C MET A 5 37.33 -37.19 26.88
N SER A 6 36.01 -36.96 26.80
CA SER A 6 35.40 -35.68 27.25
C SER A 6 33.99 -35.40 26.70
N LEU A 7 33.12 -34.99 27.62
CA LEU A 7 31.99 -34.04 27.56
C LEU A 7 30.66 -34.36 26.85
N ASN A 8 29.66 -34.38 27.73
CA ASN A 8 28.22 -34.36 27.55
C ASN A 8 27.71 -32.91 27.71
N SER A 9 26.87 -32.40 26.80
CA SER A 9 25.87 -31.35 27.07
C SER A 9 25.15 -30.90 25.79
N GLY A 10 23.81 -30.98 25.77
CA GLY A 10 23.01 -30.25 24.78
C GLY A 10 21.64 -30.85 24.45
N SER A 11 20.76 -31.04 25.42
CA SER A 11 19.34 -31.34 25.16
C SER A 11 18.60 -30.04 24.83
N VAL A 12 18.26 -29.83 23.55
CA VAL A 12 17.34 -28.78 23.12
C VAL A 12 15.99 -29.39 22.76
N SER A 13 14.99 -29.04 23.55
CA SER A 13 13.57 -29.38 23.42
C SER A 13 12.96 -28.78 22.15
N SER A 14 12.32 -29.62 21.34
CA SER A 14 11.53 -29.26 20.16
C SER A 14 10.17 -28.70 20.56
N VAL A 15 9.95 -27.41 20.31
CA VAL A 15 8.63 -26.77 20.46
C VAL A 15 7.88 -26.87 19.14
N SER A 16 6.86 -27.73 19.11
CA SER A 16 5.93 -27.86 17.99
C SER A 16 4.87 -26.76 18.09
N SER A 17 4.90 -25.79 17.17
CA SER A 17 3.92 -24.71 17.11
C SER A 17 2.77 -25.07 16.18
N ASN A 18 1.70 -25.58 16.78
CA ASN A 18 0.40 -25.79 16.15
C ASN A 18 -0.31 -24.43 15.98
N SER A 19 -0.30 -23.87 14.77
CA SER A 19 -1.08 -22.66 14.46
C SER A 19 -2.37 -23.02 13.73
N LYS A 20 -3.42 -23.31 14.51
CA LYS A 20 -4.81 -23.18 14.05
C LYS A 20 -5.26 -21.75 14.30
N THR A 21 -5.46 -20.96 13.25
CA THR A 21 -6.26 -19.74 13.34
C THR A 21 -7.23 -19.66 12.17
N ILE A 22 -8.47 -20.06 12.46
CA ILE A 22 -9.66 -19.63 11.72
C ILE A 22 -9.89 -18.15 12.08
N SER A 23 -9.95 -17.26 11.10
CA SER A 23 -10.56 -15.95 11.27
C SER A 23 -11.04 -15.41 9.93
N THR A 24 -12.28 -15.77 9.59
CA THR A 24 -13.12 -15.05 8.63
C THR A 24 -13.40 -13.65 9.17
N ARG A 25 -12.82 -12.61 8.56
CA ARG A 25 -13.28 -11.23 8.74
C ARG A 25 -13.78 -10.67 7.42
N ASN A 26 -15.08 -10.82 7.21
CA ASN A 26 -15.85 -10.04 6.25
C ASN A 26 -15.89 -8.59 6.75
N HIS A 27 -15.02 -7.73 6.24
CA HIS A 27 -15.17 -6.29 6.43
C HIS A 27 -16.19 -5.74 5.42
N SER A 28 -17.46 -5.79 5.82
CA SER A 28 -18.52 -4.98 5.21
C SER A 28 -18.22 -3.50 5.48
N TYR A 29 -18.18 -2.68 4.44
CA TYR A 29 -18.12 -1.23 4.56
C TYR A 29 -19.54 -0.70 4.77
N ASN A 30 -19.87 -0.29 5.99
CA ASN A 30 -21.09 0.46 6.23
C ASN A 30 -20.93 1.88 5.69
N LYS A 31 -21.71 2.20 4.67
CA LYS A 31 -21.83 3.54 4.07
C LYS A 31 -22.74 4.39 4.95
N SER A 32 -22.18 5.18 5.87
CA SER A 32 -22.96 6.14 6.65
C SER A 32 -23.05 7.47 5.91
N ASN A 33 -24.26 7.78 5.42
CA ASN A 33 -24.66 9.13 5.01
C ASN A 33 -24.69 10.04 6.24
N VAL A 34 -23.77 10.99 6.33
CA VAL A 34 -23.91 12.14 7.24
C VAL A 34 -23.59 13.41 6.48
N LYS A 35 -24.65 14.13 6.10
CA LYS A 35 -24.55 15.54 5.74
C LYS A 35 -24.25 16.31 7.02
N LYS A 36 -23.07 16.93 7.14
CA LYS A 36 -22.83 17.97 8.15
C LYS A 36 -22.07 19.13 7.52
N LEU A 37 -22.81 20.19 7.25
CA LEU A 37 -22.34 21.53 6.91
C LEU A 37 -21.80 22.17 8.20
N GLY A 38 -20.58 22.70 8.21
CA GLY A 38 -20.08 23.53 9.32
C GLY A 38 -18.60 23.34 9.66
N GLN A 39 -17.78 24.31 9.22
CA GLN A 39 -16.46 24.71 9.74
C GLN A 39 -15.34 23.65 9.87
N GLY A 40 -14.41 23.70 8.93
CA GLY A 40 -12.97 23.75 9.22
C GLY A 40 -12.25 22.49 9.71
N VAL A 41 -12.91 21.34 9.84
CA VAL A 41 -12.19 20.08 10.00
C VAL A 41 -11.51 19.79 8.66
N LYS A 42 -10.18 20.01 8.57
CA LYS A 42 -9.41 19.54 7.42
C LYS A 42 -9.71 18.05 7.28
N SER A 43 -10.47 17.66 6.26
CA SER A 43 -10.83 16.27 6.02
C SER A 43 -9.56 15.41 6.08
N LYS A 44 -9.63 14.24 6.70
CA LYS A 44 -8.53 13.28 6.63
C LYS A 44 -8.41 12.80 5.18
N TRP A 45 -7.19 12.51 4.74
CA TRP A 45 -7.02 11.92 3.42
C TRP A 45 -7.74 10.57 3.34
N SER A 46 -8.36 10.30 2.19
CA SER A 46 -8.98 9.00 1.89
C SER A 46 -8.54 8.47 0.54
N PHE A 47 -8.78 7.18 0.31
CA PHE A 47 -8.41 6.50 -0.93
C PHE A 47 -9.65 5.94 -1.63
N ASP A 48 -9.79 6.26 -2.91
CA ASP A 48 -10.64 5.51 -3.83
C ASP A 48 -9.77 4.50 -4.59
N GLU A 49 -9.92 3.21 -4.26
CA GLU A 49 -9.20 2.09 -4.89
C GLU A 49 -10.15 1.21 -5.73
N THR A 50 -11.32 1.74 -6.10
CA THR A 50 -12.37 0.95 -6.77
C THR A 50 -11.86 0.32 -8.06
N GLU A 51 -11.10 1.07 -8.85
CA GLU A 51 -10.59 0.62 -10.15
C GLU A 51 -9.53 -0.50 -10.03
N PRO A 52 -8.43 -0.35 -9.26
CA PRO A 52 -7.49 -1.44 -9.01
C PRO A 52 -8.15 -2.69 -8.42
N ARG A 53 -9.10 -2.53 -7.49
CA ARG A 53 -9.83 -3.65 -6.89
C ARG A 53 -10.69 -4.39 -7.91
N SER A 54 -11.34 -3.66 -8.81
CA SER A 54 -12.09 -4.23 -9.92
C SER A 54 -11.18 -5.03 -10.86
N LYS A 55 -10.06 -4.43 -11.29
CA LYS A 55 -9.04 -5.10 -12.12
C LYS A 55 -8.52 -6.38 -11.45
N TYR A 56 -8.28 -6.35 -10.15
CA TYR A 56 -7.85 -7.52 -9.39
C TYR A 56 -8.88 -8.65 -9.42
N LYS A 57 -10.15 -8.33 -9.09
CA LYS A 57 -11.25 -9.31 -9.09
C LYS A 57 -11.45 -9.97 -10.47
N LEU A 58 -11.30 -9.18 -11.53
CA LEU A 58 -11.41 -9.66 -12.91
C LEU A 58 -10.13 -10.32 -13.45
N ARG A 59 -9.08 -10.48 -12.61
CA ARG A 59 -7.75 -10.97 -13.03
C ARG A 59 -7.11 -10.17 -14.18
N LYS A 60 -7.49 -8.90 -14.32
CA LYS A 60 -6.93 -7.94 -15.29
C LYS A 60 -5.92 -6.97 -14.64
N HIS A 61 -5.48 -7.26 -13.42
CA HIS A 61 -4.46 -6.47 -12.74
C HIS A 61 -3.07 -6.81 -13.26
N ILE A 62 -2.16 -5.84 -13.21
CA ILE A 62 -0.75 -6.10 -13.48
C ILE A 62 -0.17 -6.79 -12.24
N PRO A 63 0.50 -7.94 -12.37
CA PRO A 63 1.17 -8.57 -11.25
C PRO A 63 2.24 -7.64 -10.66
N VAL A 64 2.26 -7.52 -9.34
CA VAL A 64 3.22 -6.69 -8.60
C VAL A 64 3.86 -7.56 -7.53
N ASN A 65 5.19 -7.55 -7.47
CA ASN A 65 5.91 -8.32 -6.46
C ASN A 65 5.62 -7.81 -5.04
N ALA A 66 5.86 -8.68 -4.04
CA ALA A 66 5.49 -8.42 -2.65
C ALA A 66 6.19 -7.17 -2.08
N SER A 67 7.43 -6.91 -2.45
CA SER A 67 8.20 -5.75 -1.98
C SER A 67 7.64 -4.43 -2.52
N ALA A 68 7.27 -4.37 -3.80
CA ALA A 68 6.63 -3.20 -4.38
C ALA A 68 5.22 -2.97 -3.81
N MET A 69 4.45 -4.04 -3.55
CA MET A 69 3.16 -3.91 -2.87
C MET A 69 3.30 -3.42 -1.42
N ARG A 70 4.31 -3.91 -0.69
CA ARG A 70 4.64 -3.40 0.66
C ARG A 70 4.90 -1.89 0.62
N ASN A 71 5.66 -1.45 -0.38
CA ASN A 71 5.95 -0.03 -0.57
C ASN A 71 4.69 0.80 -0.87
N TYR A 72 3.78 0.29 -1.70
CA TYR A 72 2.47 0.92 -1.93
C TYR A 72 1.69 1.09 -0.62
N TYR A 73 1.61 0.05 0.20
CA TYR A 73 0.90 0.11 1.47
C TYR A 73 1.57 1.04 2.49
N LEU A 74 2.91 1.13 2.48
CA LEU A 74 3.63 2.07 3.32
C LEU A 74 3.27 3.52 2.95
N TRP A 75 3.37 3.86 1.66
CA TRP A 75 2.94 5.17 1.15
C TRP A 75 1.48 5.48 1.52
N ARG A 76 0.57 4.55 1.24
CA ARG A 76 -0.86 4.67 1.55
C ARG A 76 -1.10 4.96 3.02
N ARG A 77 -0.39 4.27 3.92
CA ARG A 77 -0.50 4.49 5.37
C ARG A 77 -0.04 5.90 5.75
N THR A 78 1.06 6.38 5.20
CA THR A 78 1.57 7.74 5.44
C THR A 78 0.58 8.81 4.97
N VAL A 79 -0.05 8.62 3.81
CA VAL A 79 -1.10 9.54 3.33
C VAL A 79 -2.31 9.53 4.28
N LEU A 80 -2.80 8.35 4.67
CA LEU A 80 -3.91 8.21 5.62
C LEU A 80 -3.61 8.81 7.01
N ALA A 81 -2.33 8.92 7.39
CA ALA A 81 -1.91 9.60 8.61
C ALA A 81 -2.03 11.13 8.53
N GLY A 82 -2.37 11.70 7.37
CA GLY A 82 -2.63 13.12 7.20
C GLY A 82 -1.67 13.85 6.25
N HIS A 83 -0.65 13.17 5.74
CA HIS A 83 0.34 13.74 4.85
C HIS A 83 -0.17 13.85 3.42
N HIS A 84 0.16 14.95 2.74
CA HIS A 84 -0.16 15.10 1.32
C HIS A 84 0.55 13.98 0.51
N PRO A 85 -0.06 13.44 -0.57
CA PRO A 85 0.51 12.34 -1.36
C PRO A 85 1.96 12.53 -1.82
N ARG A 86 2.33 13.78 -2.16
CA ARG A 86 3.71 14.16 -2.49
C ARG A 86 4.66 14.02 -1.30
N ASP A 87 4.29 14.59 -0.16
CA ASP A 87 5.12 14.60 1.04
C ASP A 87 5.27 13.18 1.58
N ALA A 88 4.17 12.41 1.59
CA ALA A 88 4.18 11.01 1.97
C ALA A 88 5.17 10.19 1.12
N ALA A 89 5.27 10.48 -0.19
CA ALA A 89 6.24 9.83 -1.07
C ALA A 89 7.69 10.22 -0.71
N HIS A 90 7.95 11.47 -0.34
CA HIS A 90 9.28 11.91 0.10
C HIS A 90 9.67 11.29 1.45
N MET A 91 8.73 11.19 2.39
CA MET A 91 8.95 10.65 3.73
C MET A 91 9.34 9.16 3.71
N ILE A 92 8.76 8.38 2.81
CA ILE A 92 9.04 6.93 2.72
C ILE A 92 10.36 6.61 1.98
N GLY A 93 10.96 7.61 1.30
CA GLY A 93 12.27 7.50 0.67
C GLY A 93 12.38 8.19 -0.69
N SER A 94 13.60 8.58 -1.05
CA SER A 94 13.89 9.29 -2.31
C SER A 94 13.59 8.45 -3.56
N GLN A 95 13.63 7.12 -3.45
CA GLN A 95 13.34 6.19 -4.54
C GLN A 95 11.89 6.24 -5.06
N PHE A 96 10.96 6.77 -4.27
CA PHE A 96 9.53 6.78 -4.59
C PHE A 96 9.12 7.84 -5.62
N SER A 97 10.01 8.77 -5.97
CA SER A 97 9.91 9.74 -7.08
C SER A 97 8.47 10.14 -7.47
N PHE A 98 7.89 11.11 -6.77
CA PHE A 98 6.60 11.69 -7.15
C PHE A 98 6.73 12.48 -8.46
N LYS A 99 5.94 12.13 -9.47
CA LYS A 99 5.94 12.80 -10.78
C LYS A 99 4.52 13.04 -11.27
N GLN A 100 4.27 14.21 -11.83
CA GLN A 100 3.10 14.44 -12.67
C GLN A 100 3.35 13.81 -14.05
N VAL A 101 2.40 13.00 -14.51
CA VAL A 101 2.43 12.35 -15.82
C VAL A 101 1.70 13.25 -16.80
N ARG A 102 2.37 13.67 -17.86
CA ARG A 102 1.75 14.47 -18.92
C ARG A 102 0.71 13.60 -19.65
N GLN A 103 -0.55 14.03 -19.62
CA GLN A 103 -1.65 13.42 -20.35
C GLN A 103 -2.25 14.41 -21.34
N LYS A 104 -2.91 13.89 -22.38
CA LYS A 104 -3.69 14.72 -23.30
C LYS A 104 -4.96 15.17 -22.56
N LYS A 105 -5.28 16.47 -22.63
CA LYS A 105 -6.38 17.14 -21.90
C LYS A 105 -6.06 17.28 -20.40
N CYS A 106 -6.61 18.30 -19.74
CA CYS A 106 -6.30 18.79 -18.38
C CYS A 106 -6.59 17.80 -17.22
N ILE A 107 -6.12 16.56 -17.33
CA ILE A 107 -6.22 15.54 -16.30
C ILE A 107 -4.90 15.53 -15.54
N GLU A 108 -4.96 15.89 -14.26
CA GLU A 108 -3.81 15.81 -13.36
C GLU A 108 -3.56 14.36 -12.94
N LEU A 109 -2.80 13.65 -13.76
CA LEU A 109 -2.32 12.31 -13.46
C LEU A 109 -0.97 12.38 -12.75
N PHE A 110 -0.83 11.65 -11.65
CA PHE A 110 0.41 11.53 -10.91
C PHE A 110 0.87 10.08 -10.82
N SER A 111 2.16 9.91 -10.54
CA SER A 111 2.74 8.60 -10.26
C SER A 111 3.79 8.68 -9.16
N ILE A 112 3.93 7.57 -8.43
CA ILE A 112 5.10 7.29 -7.59
C ILE A 112 5.69 5.94 -8.00
N ARG A 113 7.00 5.79 -7.86
CA ARG A 113 7.75 4.57 -8.17
C ARG A 113 7.70 3.61 -7.00
N LEU A 114 7.26 2.37 -7.21
CA LEU A 114 7.24 1.33 -6.17
C LEU A 114 8.45 0.38 -6.27
N SER A 115 8.91 0.14 -7.49
CA SER A 115 10.14 -0.58 -7.85
C SER A 115 10.67 -0.07 -9.19
N VAL A 116 11.68 -0.72 -9.77
CA VAL A 116 12.15 -0.38 -11.12
C VAL A 116 11.03 -0.52 -12.16
N GLU A 117 10.23 -1.57 -12.04
CA GLU A 117 9.22 -1.99 -13.01
C GLU A 117 7.80 -1.54 -12.67
N HIS A 118 7.56 -1.10 -11.44
CA HIS A 118 6.22 -0.83 -10.95
C HIS A 118 6.06 0.59 -10.45
N ARG A 119 4.98 1.22 -10.88
CA ARG A 119 4.47 2.49 -10.37
C ARG A 119 3.05 2.32 -9.86
N VAL A 120 2.59 3.27 -9.06
CA VAL A 120 1.16 3.51 -8.88
C VAL A 120 0.81 4.81 -9.57
N PHE A 121 -0.32 4.81 -10.26
CA PHE A 121 -0.87 5.96 -10.98
C PHE A 121 -2.19 6.38 -10.34
N PHE A 122 -2.33 7.67 -10.08
CA PHE A 122 -3.44 8.21 -9.30
C PHE A 122 -3.71 9.67 -9.65
N THR A 123 -4.92 10.14 -9.31
CA THR A 123 -5.27 11.57 -9.30
C THR A 123 -5.40 12.04 -7.85
N ILE A 124 -5.25 13.35 -7.64
CA ILE A 124 -5.41 13.99 -6.34
C ILE A 124 -6.58 14.99 -6.44
N HIS A 125 -7.58 14.82 -5.57
CA HIS A 125 -8.65 15.78 -5.39
C HIS A 125 -8.37 16.59 -4.13
N GLU A 126 -7.62 17.69 -4.26
CA GLU A 126 -7.02 18.41 -3.14
C GLU A 126 -8.05 18.92 -2.13
N ARG A 127 -9.16 19.50 -2.61
CA ARG A 127 -10.23 20.06 -1.77
C ARG A 127 -10.92 19.00 -0.92
N GLU A 128 -11.13 17.83 -1.50
CA GLU A 128 -11.80 16.70 -0.86
C GLU A 128 -10.84 15.80 -0.09
N ARG A 129 -9.53 16.00 -0.31
CA ARG A 129 -8.43 15.15 0.17
C ARG A 129 -8.63 13.69 -0.18
N ILE A 130 -8.95 13.43 -1.45
CA ILE A 130 -9.12 12.09 -1.99
C ILE A 130 -7.97 11.77 -2.93
N VAL A 131 -7.31 10.65 -2.70
CA VAL A 131 -6.42 10.01 -3.67
C VAL A 131 -7.23 8.96 -4.42
N LYS A 132 -7.42 9.14 -5.72
CA LYS A 132 -8.06 8.13 -6.57
C LYS A 132 -7.00 7.33 -7.30
N VAL A 133 -6.87 6.06 -6.93
CA VAL A 133 -5.89 5.15 -7.52
C VAL A 133 -6.50 4.53 -8.78
N LEU A 134 -5.82 4.69 -9.91
CA LEU A 134 -6.26 4.20 -11.22
C LEU A 134 -5.59 2.86 -11.57
N ASN A 135 -4.29 2.75 -11.26
CA ASN A 135 -3.52 1.55 -11.56
C ASN A 135 -2.37 1.34 -10.56
N ILE A 136 -2.09 0.08 -10.23
CA ILE A 136 -0.93 -0.33 -9.42
C ILE A 136 -0.18 -1.39 -10.24
N GLY A 137 1.11 -1.17 -10.45
CA GLY A 137 1.94 -2.00 -11.32
C GLY A 137 2.16 -1.37 -12.70
N GLY A 138 3.09 -1.95 -13.45
CA GLY A 138 3.56 -1.43 -14.73
C GLY A 138 4.44 -0.19 -14.60
N HIS A 139 5.24 0.09 -15.63
CA HIS A 139 6.16 1.23 -15.64
C HIS A 139 5.54 2.50 -16.27
N SER A 140 4.55 2.32 -17.15
CA SER A 140 3.89 3.39 -17.90
C SER A 140 2.38 3.34 -17.70
N PHE A 141 1.72 4.48 -17.88
CA PHE A 141 0.27 4.57 -17.92
C PHE A 141 -0.20 4.49 -19.36
N SER A 142 -0.98 3.46 -19.69
CA SER A 142 -1.53 3.17 -21.02
C SER A 142 -3.06 3.23 -20.98
#